data_AF-M7WVB9-F1
#
_entry.id   AF-M7WVB9-F1
#
_cell.length_a   1.000
_cell.length_b   1.000
_cell.length_c   1.000
_cell.angle_alpha   90.00
_cell.angle_beta   90.00
_cell.angle_gamma   90.00
#
_symmetry.space_group_name_H-M   'P 1'
#
loop_
_entity.id
_entity.type
_entity.pdbx_description
1 polymer ?
#
loop_
_entity_poly.entity_id
_entity_poly.type
_entity_poly.pdbx_seq_one_letter_code
_entity_poly.pdbx_strand_id
1 'polypeptide(L)'
;MNNKGNEAKTNYFYKILKTIREYIIQQLNDLLRWLFGEMIQNECIENNIEIFDDEDILDLDCIPRGSEKFLNQYDQDELADKMLKYKVKYGPNSGSYIKEVLERKGINNLKIEFDTSDYYVHKAQLFNEKKDSNHLIGQLFLRVNNKFNIVNCKRVVMPNFFENAFKEGVYFMEQKLSKTELNLTIIEWLRLQDYRIEPKDGTLMLPGQIHPGLGIGHEIEEMLMDFISRKGRDGPLNTPEHWYNAYLYYMRSHFHFLNPAFEGLFRSINASIKKDIEEHRLTGVAWAIAQGKLYHRPTKEQIIWVALEQVYPLSRRMKNYFGQEYTEIVMRNYHPKDYFIDWDDTLTK
;
A
#
# COMPACT_ATOMS: atom_id res chain seq x y z
N MET A 1 -28.26 42.80 -61.58
CA MET A 1 -29.19 42.49 -60.45
C MET A 1 -29.20 40.99 -60.24
N ASN A 2 -28.50 40.45 -59.22
CA ASN A 2 -28.80 39.13 -58.61
C ASN A 2 -27.95 38.73 -57.38
N ASN A 3 -27.01 39.56 -56.88
CA ASN A 3 -26.18 39.15 -55.73
C ASN A 3 -26.80 39.38 -54.33
N LYS A 4 -27.86 40.19 -54.19
CA LYS A 4 -28.52 40.38 -52.87
C LYS A 4 -29.45 39.22 -52.46
N GLY A 5 -29.91 38.41 -53.41
CA GLY A 5 -30.81 37.26 -53.14
C GLY A 5 -30.09 36.01 -52.64
N ASN A 6 -28.83 35.81 -53.04
CA ASN A 6 -28.03 34.66 -52.62
C ASN A 6 -27.45 34.82 -51.22
N GLU A 7 -26.95 36.00 -50.84
CA GLU A 7 -26.48 36.26 -49.47
C GLU A 7 -27.59 36.09 -48.43
N ALA A 8 -28.81 36.58 -48.71
CA ALA A 8 -29.94 36.44 -47.80
C ALA A 8 -30.37 34.97 -47.59
N LYS A 9 -30.35 34.16 -48.65
CA LYS A 9 -30.63 32.71 -48.57
C LYS A 9 -29.54 31.95 -47.83
N THR A 10 -28.26 32.25 -48.09
CA THR A 10 -27.13 31.63 -47.39
C THR A 10 -27.13 31.97 -45.90
N ASN A 11 -27.47 33.22 -45.54
CA ASN A 11 -27.55 33.66 -44.15
C ASN A 11 -28.76 33.03 -43.42
N TYR A 12 -29.87 32.83 -44.12
CA TYR A 12 -31.04 32.10 -43.59
C TYR A 12 -30.75 30.60 -43.37
N PHE A 13 -30.07 29.96 -44.32
CA PHE A 13 -29.67 28.55 -44.20
C PHE A 13 -28.66 28.34 -43.07
N TYR A 14 -27.70 29.26 -42.92
CA TYR A 14 -26.76 29.27 -41.81
C TYR A 14 -27.47 29.44 -40.46
N LYS A 15 -28.50 30.29 -40.40
CA LYS A 15 -29.32 30.48 -39.21
C LYS A 15 -30.08 29.22 -38.84
N ILE A 16 -30.67 28.51 -39.82
CA ILE A 16 -31.36 27.23 -39.60
C ILE A 16 -30.38 26.15 -39.13
N LEU A 17 -29.22 26.00 -39.78
CA LEU A 17 -28.19 25.04 -39.37
C LEU A 17 -27.68 25.32 -37.95
N LYS A 18 -27.54 26.60 -37.59
CA LYS A 18 -27.18 27.01 -36.23
C LYS A 18 -28.26 26.62 -35.23
N THR A 19 -29.53 26.86 -35.53
CA THR A 19 -30.67 26.47 -34.67
C THR A 19 -30.79 24.95 -34.52
N ILE A 20 -30.59 24.19 -35.60
CA ILE A 20 -30.59 22.72 -35.55
C ILE A 20 -29.42 22.21 -34.71
N ARG A 21 -28.22 22.79 -34.87
CA ARG A 21 -27.04 22.45 -34.06
C ARG A 21 -27.28 22.76 -32.58
N GLU A 22 -27.83 23.92 -32.27
CA GLU A 22 -28.17 24.32 -30.89
C GLU A 22 -29.21 23.37 -30.28
N TYR A 23 -30.23 22.98 -31.06
CA TYR A 23 -31.22 22.00 -30.62
C TYR A 23 -30.61 20.61 -30.37
N ILE A 24 -29.73 20.13 -31.25
CA ILE A 24 -29.04 18.84 -31.08
C ILE A 24 -28.10 18.88 -29.86
N ILE A 25 -27.37 19.99 -29.65
CA ILE A 25 -26.51 20.19 -28.47
C ILE A 25 -27.37 20.18 -27.20
N GLN A 26 -28.54 20.84 -27.22
CA GLN A 26 -29.46 20.84 -26.10
C GLN A 26 -29.97 19.43 -25.79
N GLN A 27 -30.40 18.66 -26.80
CA GLN A 27 -30.85 17.29 -26.62
C GLN A 27 -29.73 16.35 -26.13
N LEU A 28 -28.50 16.53 -26.61
CA LEU A 28 -27.33 15.80 -26.10
C LEU A 28 -27.01 16.18 -24.65
N ASN A 29 -27.09 17.45 -24.29
CA ASN A 29 -26.89 17.91 -22.91
C ASN A 29 -27.99 17.40 -21.98
N ASP A 30 -29.23 17.36 -22.42
CA ASP A 30 -30.35 16.83 -21.64
C ASP A 30 -30.22 15.31 -21.49
N LEU A 31 -29.78 14.59 -22.53
CA LEU A 31 -29.45 13.16 -22.47
C LEU A 31 -28.26 12.89 -21.54
N LEU A 32 -27.20 13.70 -21.60
CA LEU A 32 -26.06 13.62 -20.69
C LEU A 32 -26.50 13.92 -19.25
N ARG A 33 -27.33 14.94 -19.03
CA ARG A 33 -27.93 15.24 -17.73
C ARG A 33 -28.86 14.14 -17.25
N TRP A 34 -29.53 13.40 -18.12
CA TRP A 34 -30.35 12.26 -17.74
C TRP A 34 -29.48 11.02 -17.41
N LEU A 35 -28.48 10.72 -18.25
CA LEU A 35 -27.55 9.61 -18.05
C LEU A 35 -26.63 9.79 -16.84
N PHE A 36 -26.23 11.03 -16.57
CA PHE A 36 -25.29 11.37 -15.50
C PHE A 36 -25.92 12.17 -14.36
N GLY A 37 -27.19 12.56 -14.44
CA GLY A 37 -27.85 13.39 -13.41
C GLY A 37 -28.15 12.65 -12.11
N GLU A 38 -28.21 11.31 -12.13
CA GLU A 38 -28.17 10.52 -10.89
C GLU A 38 -26.74 10.16 -10.46
N MET A 39 -25.73 10.40 -11.32
CA MET A 39 -24.30 10.16 -11.00
C MET A 39 -23.54 11.42 -10.58
N ILE A 40 -24.13 12.61 -10.74
CA ILE A 40 -23.50 13.91 -10.46
C ILE A 40 -24.48 14.75 -9.63
N GLN A 41 -24.69 14.34 -8.39
CA GLN A 41 -24.95 15.26 -7.27
C GLN A 41 -23.70 15.34 -6.39
N ASN A 42 -22.57 15.72 -7.01
CA ASN A 42 -21.45 16.32 -6.30
C ASN A 42 -21.32 17.73 -6.84
N GLU A 43 -21.77 18.71 -6.08
CA GLU A 43 -21.53 20.12 -6.37
C GLU A 43 -20.10 20.48 -5.97
N CYS A 44 -19.34 20.95 -6.95
CA CYS A 44 -18.21 21.83 -6.70
C CYS A 44 -18.75 23.20 -6.25
N ILE A 45 -18.26 23.72 -5.13
CA ILE A 45 -18.36 25.15 -4.80
C ILE A 45 -16.94 25.75 -4.76
N GLU A 46 -16.87 26.97 -5.27
CA GLU A 46 -15.69 27.76 -5.56
C GLU A 46 -14.86 28.16 -4.34
N ASN A 47 -13.58 28.41 -4.59
CA ASN A 47 -12.55 28.82 -3.63
C ASN A 47 -12.95 29.99 -2.71
N ASN A 48 -12.84 29.75 -1.40
CA ASN A 48 -12.25 30.70 -0.46
C ASN A 48 -11.33 29.92 0.48
N ILE A 49 -10.13 30.45 0.70
CA ILE A 49 -9.16 29.90 1.65
C ILE A 49 -9.71 30.15 3.05
N GLU A 50 -10.24 29.10 3.70
CA GLU A 50 -10.28 29.01 5.15
C GLU A 50 -9.48 27.79 5.59
N ILE A 51 -8.71 28.02 6.64
CA ILE A 51 -7.67 27.16 7.17
C ILE A 51 -8.36 26.20 8.14
N PHE A 52 -8.37 24.91 7.78
CA PHE A 52 -9.06 23.78 8.44
C PHE A 52 -10.58 23.76 8.22
N ASP A 53 -11.03 22.84 7.36
CA ASP A 53 -12.46 22.52 7.21
C ASP A 53 -12.79 21.40 8.20
N ASP A 54 -13.72 21.65 9.10
CA ASP A 54 -14.18 20.74 10.16
C ASP A 54 -14.95 19.51 9.63
N GLU A 55 -15.00 19.28 8.30
CA GLU A 55 -15.59 18.07 7.72
C GLU A 55 -14.69 16.82 7.82
N ASP A 56 -13.37 16.98 7.97
CA ASP A 56 -12.47 15.87 8.33
C ASP A 56 -12.72 15.35 9.78
N ILE A 57 -13.45 16.14 10.58
CA ILE A 57 -13.90 15.76 11.93
C ILE A 57 -15.29 15.10 11.89
N LEU A 58 -16.14 15.44 10.91
CA LEU A 58 -17.53 14.96 10.86
C LEU A 58 -17.70 13.60 10.15
N ASP A 59 -16.72 13.14 9.37
CA ASP A 59 -16.67 11.74 8.88
C ASP A 59 -16.25 10.74 9.99
N LEU A 60 -15.82 11.23 11.16
CA LEU A 60 -15.59 10.42 12.36
C LEU A 60 -16.89 10.11 13.14
N ASP A 61 -17.92 10.94 13.00
CA ASP A 61 -19.22 10.74 13.67
C ASP A 61 -20.07 9.64 13.03
N CYS A 62 -19.69 9.19 11.82
CA CYS A 62 -20.31 8.04 11.13
C CYS A 62 -19.61 6.71 11.41
N ILE A 63 -18.52 6.67 12.17
CA ILE A 63 -17.85 5.43 12.59
C ILE A 63 -18.54 4.95 13.87
N PRO A 64 -19.34 3.86 13.83
CA PRO A 64 -20.04 3.41 15.03
C PRO A 64 -19.01 3.02 16.09
N ARG A 65 -19.05 3.69 17.24
CA ARG A 65 -18.26 3.31 18.43
C ARG A 65 -18.52 1.86 18.77
N GLY A 66 -17.47 1.04 18.77
CA GLY A 66 -17.58 -0.38 19.10
C GLY A 66 -18.55 -1.10 18.18
N SER A 67 -18.48 -0.86 16.87
CA SER A 67 -19.24 -1.65 15.92
C SER A 67 -18.92 -3.14 16.17
N GLU A 68 -19.96 -3.97 16.27
CA GLU A 68 -19.80 -5.42 16.44
C GLU A 68 -19.06 -6.04 15.24
N LYS A 69 -18.90 -5.28 14.14
CA LYS A 69 -18.32 -5.72 12.89
C LYS A 69 -16.87 -5.29 12.72
N PHE A 70 -16.03 -6.24 12.32
CA PHE A 70 -14.66 -5.93 11.92
C PHE A 70 -14.65 -5.08 10.64
N LEU A 71 -13.83 -4.02 10.60
CA LEU A 71 -13.78 -2.99 9.54
C LEU A 71 -15.14 -2.40 9.16
N ASN A 72 -16.07 -2.33 10.14
CA ASN A 72 -17.46 -1.91 9.96
C ASN A 72 -18.26 -2.70 8.91
N GLN A 73 -17.75 -3.89 8.51
CA GLN A 73 -18.29 -4.65 7.37
C GLN A 73 -18.51 -6.12 7.69
N TYR A 74 -17.61 -6.74 8.43
CA TYR A 74 -17.55 -8.20 8.59
C TYR A 74 -18.07 -8.63 9.95
N ASP A 75 -18.99 -9.59 9.94
CA ASP A 75 -19.28 -10.37 11.14
C ASP A 75 -18.02 -11.13 11.59
N GLN A 76 -17.75 -11.13 12.89
CA GLN A 76 -16.50 -11.65 13.43
C GLN A 76 -16.41 -13.17 13.34
N ASP A 77 -17.50 -13.87 13.65
CA ASP A 77 -17.54 -15.34 13.65
C ASP A 77 -17.50 -15.88 12.21
N GLU A 78 -18.27 -15.25 11.30
CA GLU A 78 -18.22 -15.58 9.87
C GLU A 78 -16.82 -15.34 9.30
N LEU A 79 -16.18 -14.22 9.65
CA LEU A 79 -14.83 -13.90 9.17
C LEU A 79 -13.79 -14.89 9.71
N ALA A 80 -13.85 -15.23 10.99
CA ALA A 80 -12.97 -16.23 11.59
C ALA A 80 -13.11 -17.59 10.88
N ASP A 81 -14.34 -18.05 10.67
CA ASP A 81 -14.61 -19.30 9.96
C ASP A 81 -14.06 -19.27 8.53
N LYS A 82 -14.29 -18.16 7.82
CA LYS A 82 -13.81 -17.96 6.45
C LYS A 82 -12.29 -17.92 6.35
N MET A 83 -11.61 -17.31 7.34
CA MET A 83 -10.15 -17.29 7.41
C MET A 83 -9.60 -18.70 7.59
N LEU A 84 -10.12 -19.45 8.56
CA LEU A 84 -9.65 -20.81 8.85
C LEU A 84 -9.95 -21.81 7.72
N LYS A 85 -11.09 -21.63 7.03
CA LYS A 85 -11.50 -22.43 5.87
C LYS A 85 -11.02 -21.86 4.53
N TYR A 86 -10.13 -20.87 4.53
CA TYR A 86 -9.50 -20.44 3.30
C TYR A 86 -8.65 -21.60 2.74
N LYS A 87 -8.93 -21.99 1.50
CA LYS A 87 -8.21 -23.05 0.79
C LYS A 87 -7.06 -22.42 0.02
N VAL A 88 -5.84 -22.76 0.42
CA VAL A 88 -4.61 -22.26 -0.20
C VAL A 88 -4.57 -22.72 -1.66
N LYS A 89 -4.29 -21.80 -2.57
CA LYS A 89 -4.31 -22.04 -4.02
C LYS A 89 -2.92 -22.37 -4.55
N TYR A 90 -1.88 -21.71 -4.03
CA TYR A 90 -0.52 -21.83 -4.55
C TYR A 90 0.50 -22.18 -3.46
N GLY A 91 1.64 -22.74 -3.87
CA GLY A 91 2.74 -23.08 -2.97
C GLY A 91 2.62 -24.46 -2.31
N PRO A 92 3.52 -24.77 -1.35
CA PRO A 92 3.66 -26.11 -0.77
C PRO A 92 2.41 -26.67 -0.07
N ASN A 93 1.55 -25.78 0.44
CA ASN A 93 0.32 -26.15 1.13
C ASN A 93 -0.94 -26.04 0.26
N SER A 94 -0.79 -25.90 -1.06
CA SER A 94 -1.91 -25.84 -2.01
C SER A 94 -2.90 -26.99 -1.79
N GLY A 95 -4.19 -26.66 -1.83
CA GLY A 95 -5.28 -27.60 -1.58
C GLY A 95 -5.64 -27.81 -0.12
N SER A 96 -4.80 -27.36 0.83
CA SER A 96 -5.09 -27.45 2.27
C SER A 96 -5.81 -26.21 2.78
N TYR A 97 -6.59 -26.35 3.84
CA TYR A 97 -7.15 -25.22 4.57
C TYR A 97 -6.09 -24.57 5.49
N ILE A 98 -6.18 -23.27 5.77
CA ILE A 98 -5.28 -22.59 6.72
C ILE A 98 -5.27 -23.31 8.07
N LYS A 99 -6.44 -23.76 8.53
CA LYS A 99 -6.56 -24.56 9.75
C LYS A 99 -5.68 -25.82 9.71
N GLU A 100 -5.74 -26.60 8.63
CA GLU A 100 -4.96 -27.84 8.48
C GLU A 100 -3.45 -27.55 8.43
N VAL A 101 -3.04 -26.43 7.82
CA VAL A 101 -1.63 -26.01 7.78
C VAL A 101 -1.11 -25.72 9.20
N LEU A 102 -1.91 -25.07 10.02
CA LEU A 102 -1.59 -24.80 11.44
C LEU A 102 -1.58 -26.08 12.28
N GLU A 103 -2.55 -26.98 12.07
CA GLU A 103 -2.62 -28.29 12.75
C GLU A 103 -1.38 -29.16 12.46
N ARG A 104 -0.88 -29.17 11.22
CA ARG A 104 0.38 -29.87 10.85
C ARG A 104 1.61 -29.30 11.57
N LYS A 105 1.54 -28.04 12.02
CA LYS A 105 2.57 -27.40 12.86
C LYS A 105 2.34 -27.64 14.36
N GLY A 106 1.40 -28.51 14.72
CA GLY A 106 1.04 -28.81 16.10
C GLY A 106 0.20 -27.73 16.79
N ILE A 107 -0.45 -26.84 16.03
CA ILE A 107 -1.30 -25.77 16.55
C ILE A 107 -2.76 -26.16 16.35
N ASN A 108 -3.33 -26.82 17.36
CA ASN A 108 -4.64 -27.48 17.22
C ASN A 108 -5.79 -26.70 17.86
N ASN A 109 -5.50 -25.84 18.85
CA ASN A 109 -6.51 -25.12 19.60
C ASN A 109 -6.51 -23.63 19.22
N LEU A 110 -6.91 -23.35 17.98
CA LEU A 110 -6.90 -22.00 17.43
C LEU A 110 -8.03 -21.15 18.02
N LYS A 111 -7.68 -19.93 18.43
CA LYS A 111 -8.64 -18.92 18.84
C LYS A 111 -8.37 -17.64 18.08
N ILE A 112 -9.43 -17.06 17.50
CA ILE A 112 -9.38 -15.76 16.84
C ILE A 112 -10.09 -14.75 17.73
N GLU A 113 -9.55 -13.54 17.79
CA GLU A 113 -10.14 -12.40 18.46
C GLU A 113 -10.04 -11.18 17.55
N PHE A 114 -11.12 -10.40 17.50
CA PHE A 114 -11.14 -9.12 16.81
C PHE A 114 -11.32 -8.00 17.84
N ASP A 115 -10.37 -7.07 17.84
CA ASP A 115 -10.44 -5.85 18.61
C ASP A 115 -10.91 -4.72 17.67
N THR A 116 -12.11 -4.22 17.93
CA THR A 116 -12.77 -3.11 17.21
C THR A 116 -12.92 -1.86 18.09
N SER A 117 -12.15 -1.79 19.19
CA SER A 117 -12.25 -0.68 20.15
C SER A 117 -11.67 0.64 19.63
N ASP A 118 -10.76 0.58 18.67
CA ASP A 118 -10.13 1.74 18.03
C ASP A 118 -10.82 2.09 16.71
N TYR A 119 -11.14 3.38 16.52
CA TYR A 119 -11.88 3.90 15.35
C TYR A 119 -11.11 3.80 14.05
N TYR A 120 -9.79 3.89 14.13
CA TYR A 120 -8.91 4.01 12.99
C TYR A 120 -8.32 2.67 12.60
N VAL A 121 -8.06 1.79 13.58
CA VAL A 121 -7.34 0.54 13.36
C VAL A 121 -8.01 -0.61 14.10
N HIS A 122 -8.55 -1.58 13.35
CA HIS A 122 -9.03 -2.82 13.96
C HIS A 122 -7.92 -3.87 13.95
N LYS A 123 -7.94 -4.76 14.95
CA LYS A 123 -6.93 -5.82 15.11
C LYS A 123 -7.59 -7.19 15.00
N ALA A 124 -7.00 -8.08 14.23
CA ALA A 124 -7.30 -9.50 14.24
C ALA A 124 -6.11 -10.25 14.85
N GLN A 125 -6.38 -11.04 15.89
CA GLN A 125 -5.38 -11.75 16.67
C GLN A 125 -5.64 -13.24 16.63
N LEU A 126 -4.59 -14.01 16.39
CA LEU A 126 -4.62 -15.47 16.34
C LEU A 126 -3.79 -16.03 17.50
N PHE A 127 -4.42 -16.88 18.30
CA PHE A 127 -3.82 -17.50 19.46
C PHE A 127 -3.84 -19.03 19.38
N ASN A 128 -2.88 -19.66 20.04
CA ASN A 128 -2.89 -21.10 20.33
C ASN A 128 -3.30 -21.33 21.80
N GLU A 129 -4.35 -22.09 22.05
CA GLU A 129 -4.85 -22.50 23.38
C GLU A 129 -5.51 -21.38 24.21
N LYS A 130 -4.84 -20.26 24.48
CA LYS A 130 -5.32 -19.19 25.37
C LYS A 130 -5.25 -17.82 24.71
N LYS A 131 -6.22 -16.94 25.01
CA LYS A 131 -6.24 -15.55 24.54
C LYS A 131 -5.39 -14.67 25.46
N ASP A 132 -4.08 -14.83 25.36
CA ASP A 132 -3.11 -14.02 26.09
C ASP A 132 -1.83 -13.80 25.25
N SER A 133 -1.00 -12.85 25.67
CA SER A 133 0.20 -12.43 24.93
C SER A 133 1.23 -13.55 24.73
N ASN A 134 1.30 -14.53 25.63
CA ASN A 134 2.28 -15.62 25.56
C ASN A 134 1.87 -16.71 24.56
N HIS A 135 0.59 -16.73 24.19
CA HIS A 135 0.00 -17.71 23.27
C HIS A 135 -0.33 -17.12 21.90
N LEU A 136 0.07 -15.87 21.67
CA LEU A 136 -0.20 -15.10 20.47
C LEU A 136 0.75 -15.52 19.33
N ILE A 137 0.18 -16.05 18.25
CA ILE A 137 0.93 -16.53 17.08
C ILE A 137 0.75 -15.66 15.85
N GLY A 138 -0.31 -14.86 15.80
CA GLY A 138 -0.61 -13.97 14.68
C GLY A 138 -1.26 -12.66 15.12
N GLN A 139 -0.86 -11.55 14.51
CA GLN A 139 -1.52 -10.25 14.64
C GLN A 139 -1.59 -9.59 13.28
N LEU A 140 -2.76 -9.05 12.95
CA LEU A 140 -3.00 -8.27 11.76
C LEU A 140 -3.75 -7.00 12.15
N PHE A 141 -3.16 -5.84 11.92
CA PHE A 141 -3.77 -4.55 12.18
C PHE A 141 -4.12 -3.90 10.84
N LEU A 142 -5.38 -3.51 10.69
CA LEU A 142 -5.91 -2.95 9.46
C LEU A 142 -6.55 -1.60 9.74
N ARG A 143 -6.24 -0.62 8.91
CA ARG A 143 -6.95 0.66 8.96
C ARG A 143 -8.40 0.47 8.53
N VAL A 144 -9.32 1.03 9.30
CA VAL A 144 -10.76 1.00 9.04
C VAL A 144 -11.10 1.79 7.79
N ASN A 145 -10.57 3.00 7.68
CA ASN A 145 -10.70 3.80 6.47
C ASN A 145 -9.81 3.22 5.36
N ASN A 146 -10.45 2.92 4.23
CA ASN A 146 -9.80 2.39 3.02
C ASN A 146 -9.51 3.48 1.99
N LYS A 147 -9.98 4.70 2.22
CA LYS A 147 -9.67 5.85 1.37
C LYS A 147 -8.27 6.34 1.69
N PHE A 148 -7.45 6.39 0.65
CA PHE A 148 -6.08 6.83 0.73
C PHE A 148 -5.84 7.93 -0.28
N ASN A 149 -5.41 9.09 0.23
CA ASN A 149 -4.91 10.18 -0.57
C ASN A 149 -3.39 10.27 -0.40
N ILE A 150 -2.70 10.54 -1.50
CA ILE A 150 -1.24 10.68 -1.54
C ILE A 150 -0.73 11.79 -0.62
N VAL A 151 -1.53 12.81 -0.31
CA VAL A 151 -1.18 13.87 0.65
C VAL A 151 -0.94 13.33 2.06
N ASN A 152 -1.48 12.16 2.38
CA ASN A 152 -1.29 11.46 3.64
C ASN A 152 -0.04 10.58 3.67
N CYS A 153 0.76 10.55 2.59
CA CYS A 153 2.04 9.85 2.60
C CYS A 153 2.99 10.48 3.61
N LYS A 154 3.85 9.65 4.21
CA LYS A 154 4.85 10.10 5.15
C LYS A 154 5.80 11.10 4.50
N ARG A 155 5.97 12.23 5.18
CA ARG A 155 7.02 13.22 4.88
C ARG A 155 8.26 12.84 5.67
N VAL A 156 9.36 12.63 4.95
CA VAL A 156 10.62 12.19 5.51
C VAL A 156 11.75 13.07 4.99
N VAL A 157 12.79 13.24 5.79
CA VAL A 157 14.01 13.90 5.37
C VAL A 157 14.92 12.87 4.73
N MET A 158 15.41 13.18 3.53
CA MET A 158 16.36 12.34 2.80
C MET A 158 17.78 12.89 2.95
N PRO A 159 18.81 12.03 2.76
CA PRO A 159 20.18 12.49 2.63
C PRO A 159 20.32 13.55 1.53
N ASN A 160 21.25 14.49 1.69
CA ASN A 160 21.39 15.66 0.82
C ASN A 160 21.60 15.26 -0.66
N PHE A 161 22.37 14.19 -0.89
CA PHE A 161 22.63 13.69 -2.24
C PHE A 161 21.37 13.20 -2.98
N PHE A 162 20.30 12.89 -2.24
CA PHE A 162 19.09 12.27 -2.75
C PHE A 162 17.84 13.17 -2.66
N GLU A 163 17.92 14.30 -1.98
CA GLU A 163 16.77 15.18 -1.71
C GLU A 163 16.03 15.61 -2.99
N ASN A 164 16.76 16.00 -4.04
CA ASN A 164 16.16 16.45 -5.31
C ASN A 164 15.46 15.30 -6.05
N ALA A 165 16.07 14.11 -6.07
CA ALA A 165 15.45 12.93 -6.67
C ALA A 165 14.19 12.51 -5.91
N PHE A 166 14.22 12.56 -4.57
CA PHE A 166 13.04 12.26 -3.77
C PHE A 166 11.89 13.23 -4.06
N LYS A 167 12.17 14.54 -4.16
CA LYS A 167 11.19 15.57 -4.55
C LYS A 167 10.62 15.34 -5.94
N GLU A 168 11.43 14.91 -6.91
CA GLU A 168 10.92 14.50 -8.24
C GLU A 168 9.90 13.36 -8.11
N GLY A 169 10.19 12.35 -7.29
CA GLY A 169 9.27 11.25 -7.05
C GLY A 169 7.96 11.69 -6.38
N VAL A 170 8.02 12.63 -5.44
CA VAL A 170 6.82 13.24 -4.83
C VAL A 170 6.01 14.01 -5.87
N TYR A 171 6.67 14.81 -6.72
CA TYR A 171 5.99 15.53 -7.79
C TYR A 171 5.29 14.59 -8.77
N PHE A 172 5.93 13.48 -9.15
CA PHE A 172 5.32 12.44 -9.97
C PHE A 172 4.06 11.86 -9.30
N MET A 173 4.17 11.49 -8.03
CA MET A 173 3.04 10.99 -7.24
C MET A 173 1.87 11.97 -7.23
N GLU A 174 2.13 13.25 -6.92
CA GLU A 174 1.12 14.31 -6.91
C GLU A 174 0.49 14.48 -8.29
N GLN A 175 1.27 14.55 -9.36
CA GLN A 175 0.72 14.69 -10.71
C GLN A 175 -0.22 13.54 -11.10
N LYS A 176 0.11 12.30 -10.72
CA LYS A 176 -0.62 11.10 -11.14
C LYS A 176 -1.79 10.75 -10.22
N LEU A 177 -1.68 11.04 -8.92
CA LEU A 177 -2.60 10.53 -7.90
C LEU A 177 -3.30 11.61 -7.07
N SER A 178 -2.87 12.88 -7.07
CA SER A 178 -3.46 13.91 -6.19
C SER A 178 -4.96 14.13 -6.36
N LYS A 179 -5.47 13.96 -7.59
CA LYS A 179 -6.89 14.13 -7.92
C LYS A 179 -7.71 12.86 -7.77
N THR A 180 -7.11 11.78 -7.27
CA THR A 180 -7.74 10.47 -7.20
C THR A 180 -7.66 9.92 -5.79
N GLU A 181 -8.82 9.70 -5.20
CA GLU A 181 -8.90 8.91 -3.98
C GLU A 181 -8.72 7.42 -4.31
N LEU A 182 -7.67 6.83 -3.73
CA LEU A 182 -7.41 5.41 -3.85
C LEU A 182 -8.18 4.65 -2.79
N ASN A 183 -8.62 3.45 -3.16
CA ASN A 183 -9.35 2.55 -2.29
C ASN A 183 -8.43 1.37 -1.92
N LEU A 184 -7.61 1.56 -0.89
CA LEU A 184 -6.56 0.64 -0.47
C LEU A 184 -6.93 -0.08 0.83
N THR A 185 -6.47 -1.32 0.97
CA THR A 185 -6.48 -2.00 2.29
C THR A 185 -5.15 -1.70 2.96
N ILE A 186 -5.17 -0.79 3.93
CA ILE A 186 -3.95 -0.35 4.62
C ILE A 186 -3.66 -1.31 5.77
N ILE A 187 -2.56 -2.03 5.64
CA ILE A 187 -2.06 -2.96 6.63
C ILE A 187 -1.03 -2.20 7.47
N GLU A 188 -1.39 -1.94 8.73
CA GLU A 188 -0.53 -1.22 9.68
C GLU A 188 0.51 -2.16 10.29
N TRP A 189 0.13 -3.43 10.49
CA TRP A 189 0.99 -4.41 11.12
C TRP A 189 0.60 -5.83 10.71
N LEU A 190 1.59 -6.67 10.41
CA LEU A 190 1.41 -8.12 10.26
C LEU A 190 2.56 -8.83 10.98
N ARG A 191 2.20 -9.64 11.97
CA ARG A 191 3.14 -10.48 12.72
C ARG A 191 2.66 -11.92 12.68
N LEU A 192 3.57 -12.84 12.34
CA LEU A 192 3.35 -14.29 12.35
C LEU A 192 4.56 -14.96 13.00
N GLN A 193 4.46 -15.31 14.27
CA GLN A 193 5.58 -15.84 15.06
C GLN A 193 5.14 -17.07 15.87
N ASP A 194 6.06 -17.99 16.10
CA ASP A 194 5.81 -19.23 16.84
C ASP A 194 6.54 -19.19 18.18
N TYR A 195 5.81 -18.86 19.24
CA TYR A 195 6.35 -18.76 20.60
C TYR A 195 6.88 -20.07 21.16
N ARG A 196 6.49 -21.21 20.57
CA ARG A 196 6.88 -22.55 21.03
C ARG A 196 8.29 -22.92 20.56
N ILE A 197 8.88 -22.11 19.67
CA ILE A 197 10.23 -22.31 19.16
C ILE A 197 11.15 -21.34 19.89
N GLU A 198 12.01 -21.89 20.73
CA GLU A 198 13.09 -21.10 21.33
C GLU A 198 14.12 -20.74 20.25
N PRO A 199 14.58 -19.47 20.18
CA PRO A 199 15.72 -19.11 19.38
C PRO A 199 16.93 -19.98 19.78
N LYS A 200 17.56 -20.63 18.81
CA LYS A 200 18.80 -21.37 19.09
C LYS A 200 19.89 -20.40 19.50
N ASP A 201 20.76 -20.81 20.43
CA ASP A 201 21.94 -20.03 20.83
C ASP A 201 22.71 -19.51 19.61
N GLY A 202 22.97 -18.21 19.60
CA GLY A 202 23.68 -17.52 18.50
C GLY A 202 22.83 -17.23 17.26
N THR A 203 21.55 -17.61 17.20
CA THR A 203 20.66 -17.22 16.10
C THR A 203 20.11 -15.81 16.34
N LEU A 204 20.54 -14.87 15.51
CA LEU A 204 19.96 -13.53 15.52
C LEU A 204 18.54 -13.58 14.93
N MET A 205 17.59 -13.05 15.70
CA MET A 205 16.22 -12.76 15.26
C MET A 205 16.22 -11.54 14.33
N LEU A 206 15.27 -11.43 13.41
CA LEU A 206 15.14 -10.18 12.63
C LEU A 206 14.79 -9.01 13.57
N PRO A 207 15.18 -7.76 13.25
CA PRO A 207 14.76 -6.60 14.02
C PRO A 207 13.23 -6.58 14.23
N GLY A 208 12.77 -6.32 15.46
CA GLY A 208 11.35 -6.35 15.82
C GLY A 208 10.75 -7.75 16.03
N GLN A 209 11.52 -8.83 15.83
CA GLN A 209 11.05 -10.20 15.99
C GLN A 209 11.39 -10.77 17.38
N ILE A 210 10.38 -11.30 18.09
CA ILE A 210 10.53 -11.85 19.45
C ILE A 210 10.68 -13.37 19.43
N HIS A 211 9.92 -14.06 18.56
CA HIS A 211 10.01 -15.51 18.34
C HIS A 211 10.16 -15.84 16.85
N PRO A 212 10.75 -17.00 16.48
CA PRO A 212 10.91 -17.44 15.10
C PRO A 212 9.62 -17.35 14.29
N GLY A 213 9.74 -17.16 12.98
CA GLY A 213 8.59 -16.94 12.11
C GLY A 213 7.73 -18.20 12.04
N LEU A 214 6.40 -18.03 12.05
CA LEU A 214 5.46 -19.15 12.01
C LEU A 214 5.55 -19.97 10.70
N GLY A 215 6.11 -19.36 9.65
CA GLY A 215 6.37 -20.01 8.36
C GLY A 215 5.10 -20.26 7.54
N ILE A 216 4.05 -19.47 7.74
CA ILE A 216 2.80 -19.49 6.97
C ILE A 216 2.49 -18.15 6.27
N GLY A 217 3.52 -17.30 6.11
CA GLY A 217 3.34 -15.95 5.56
C GLY A 217 2.75 -15.97 4.15
N HIS A 218 3.15 -16.93 3.33
CA HIS A 218 2.63 -17.11 1.97
C HIS A 218 1.12 -17.38 1.96
N GLU A 219 0.65 -18.28 2.83
CA GLU A 219 -0.77 -18.66 2.92
C GLU A 219 -1.63 -17.50 3.44
N ILE A 220 -1.15 -16.78 4.46
CA ILE A 220 -1.85 -15.62 5.01
C ILE A 220 -1.90 -14.48 3.99
N GLU A 221 -0.79 -14.20 3.32
CA GLU A 221 -0.73 -13.18 2.28
C GLU A 221 -1.65 -13.51 1.10
N GLU A 222 -1.64 -14.75 0.61
CA GLU A 222 -2.51 -15.18 -0.48
C GLU A 222 -3.99 -14.98 -0.11
N MET A 223 -4.39 -15.37 1.10
CA MET A 223 -5.74 -15.16 1.63
C MET A 223 -6.10 -13.66 1.65
N LEU A 224 -5.22 -12.82 2.19
CA LEU A 224 -5.44 -11.37 2.24
C LEU A 224 -5.61 -10.79 0.84
N MET A 225 -4.72 -11.15 -0.09
CA MET A 225 -4.80 -10.71 -1.48
C MET A 225 -6.12 -11.13 -2.15
N ASP A 226 -6.60 -12.36 -1.90
CA ASP A 226 -7.88 -12.83 -2.43
C ASP A 226 -9.06 -12.03 -1.86
N PHE A 227 -9.06 -11.74 -0.55
CA PHE A 227 -10.12 -10.94 0.08
C PHE A 227 -10.13 -9.50 -0.44
N ILE A 228 -8.95 -8.89 -0.57
CA ILE A 228 -8.78 -7.52 -1.07
C ILE A 228 -9.22 -7.45 -2.54
N SER A 229 -8.78 -8.40 -3.37
CA SER A 229 -9.13 -8.45 -4.79
C SER A 229 -10.63 -8.64 -5.02
N ARG A 230 -11.30 -9.50 -4.24
CA ARG A 230 -12.76 -9.72 -4.35
C ARG A 230 -13.57 -8.48 -3.99
N LYS A 231 -13.02 -7.57 -3.19
CA LYS A 231 -13.64 -6.29 -2.83
C LYS A 231 -13.38 -5.18 -3.85
N GLY A 232 -12.70 -5.47 -4.96
CA GLY A 232 -12.42 -4.48 -6.01
C GLY A 232 -11.53 -3.33 -5.53
N ARG A 233 -10.73 -3.56 -4.48
CA ARG A 233 -9.78 -2.57 -3.96
C ARG A 233 -8.62 -2.37 -4.93
N ASP A 234 -7.96 -1.22 -4.82
CA ASP A 234 -6.81 -0.86 -5.64
C ASP A 234 -5.55 -1.66 -5.35
N GLY A 235 -5.45 -2.17 -4.12
CA GLY A 235 -4.28 -2.89 -3.61
C GLY A 235 -4.25 -2.93 -2.08
N PRO A 236 -3.47 -3.82 -1.47
CA PRO A 236 -2.94 -3.59 -0.14
C PRO A 236 -1.85 -2.51 -0.16
N LEU A 237 -1.79 -1.75 0.92
CA LEU A 237 -0.71 -0.81 1.21
C LEU A 237 -0.06 -1.20 2.54
N ASN A 238 1.27 -1.23 2.56
CA ASN A 238 2.08 -1.40 3.75
C ASN A 238 3.02 -0.20 3.91
N THR A 239 3.45 0.08 5.13
CA THR A 239 4.55 1.02 5.41
C THR A 239 5.65 0.29 6.18
N PRO A 240 6.61 -0.37 5.50
CA PRO A 240 7.50 -1.32 6.14
C PRO A 240 8.46 -0.65 7.12
N GLU A 241 8.34 -0.98 8.41
CA GLU A 241 9.14 -0.36 9.48
C GLU A 241 10.64 -0.64 9.35
N HIS A 242 11.01 -1.82 8.86
CA HIS A 242 12.39 -2.24 8.69
C HIS A 242 12.69 -2.51 7.22
N TRP A 243 13.95 -2.29 6.80
CA TRP A 243 14.40 -2.57 5.43
C TRP A 243 14.06 -4.00 4.98
N TYR A 244 14.25 -5.00 5.86
CA TYR A 244 14.00 -6.38 5.50
C TYR A 244 12.50 -6.66 5.24
N ASN A 245 11.58 -5.92 5.87
CA ASN A 245 10.15 -6.01 5.57
C ASN A 245 9.90 -5.57 4.13
N ALA A 246 10.42 -4.39 3.75
CA ALA A 246 10.30 -3.89 2.38
C ALA A 246 10.96 -4.81 1.36
N TYR A 247 12.13 -5.36 1.69
CA TYR A 247 12.85 -6.35 0.87
C TYR A 247 12.00 -7.60 0.62
N LEU A 248 11.38 -8.16 1.66
CA LEU A 248 10.54 -9.34 1.54
C LEU A 248 9.27 -9.06 0.72
N TYR A 249 8.58 -7.95 0.98
CA TYR A 249 7.37 -7.57 0.23
C TYR A 249 7.67 -7.30 -1.25
N TYR A 250 8.80 -6.65 -1.55
CA TYR A 250 9.22 -6.43 -2.94
C TYR A 250 9.57 -7.75 -3.63
N MET A 251 10.45 -8.56 -3.02
CA MET A 251 11.01 -9.76 -3.66
C MET A 251 10.02 -10.92 -3.80
N ARG A 252 9.10 -11.08 -2.83
CA ARG A 252 8.19 -12.23 -2.80
C ARG A 252 6.81 -11.89 -3.34
N SER A 253 6.42 -10.63 -3.21
CA SER A 253 5.02 -10.24 -3.31
C SER A 253 4.80 -9.09 -4.27
N HIS A 254 5.85 -8.59 -4.93
CA HIS A 254 5.78 -7.52 -5.92
C HIS A 254 5.10 -6.24 -5.41
N PHE A 255 5.35 -5.90 -4.15
CA PHE A 255 5.01 -4.57 -3.63
C PHE A 255 6.02 -3.55 -4.15
N HIS A 256 5.52 -2.39 -4.57
CA HIS A 256 6.32 -1.30 -5.12
C HIS A 256 6.12 -0.02 -4.29
N PHE A 257 7.18 0.77 -4.11
CA PHE A 257 7.05 2.05 -3.46
C PHE A 257 6.26 3.02 -4.34
N LEU A 258 5.38 3.80 -3.73
CA LEU A 258 4.66 4.85 -4.46
C LEU A 258 5.64 5.88 -5.04
N ASN A 259 6.67 6.28 -4.30
CA ASN A 259 7.70 7.18 -4.81
C ASN A 259 8.69 6.43 -5.73
N PRO A 260 8.71 6.69 -7.06
CA PRO A 260 9.59 5.97 -7.99
C PRO A 260 11.08 6.22 -7.75
N ALA A 261 11.46 7.44 -7.34
CA ALA A 261 12.86 7.72 -7.04
C ALA A 261 13.33 6.89 -5.85
N PHE A 262 12.50 6.82 -4.79
CA PHE A 262 12.80 5.99 -3.63
C PHE A 262 12.85 4.51 -3.96
N GLU A 263 11.98 4.01 -4.85
CA GLU A 263 12.12 2.64 -5.36
C GLU A 263 13.46 2.41 -6.07
N GLY A 264 13.93 3.39 -6.86
CA GLY A 264 15.25 3.35 -7.49
C GLY A 264 16.39 3.22 -6.47
N LEU A 265 16.39 4.08 -5.44
CA LEU A 265 17.32 4.03 -4.32
C LEU A 265 17.28 2.65 -3.62
N PHE A 266 16.08 2.18 -3.25
CA PHE A 266 15.89 0.92 -2.57
C PHE A 266 16.40 -0.28 -3.39
N ARG A 267 16.07 -0.33 -4.69
CA ARG A 267 16.57 -1.36 -5.61
C ARG A 267 18.09 -1.31 -5.74
N SER A 268 18.68 -0.12 -5.72
CA SER A 268 20.13 0.07 -5.75
C SER A 268 20.83 -0.47 -4.53
N ILE A 269 20.28 -0.20 -3.34
CA ILE A 269 20.76 -0.74 -2.07
C ILE A 269 20.74 -2.27 -2.14
N ASN A 270 19.58 -2.86 -2.48
CA ASN A 270 19.42 -4.32 -2.55
C ASN A 270 20.40 -4.98 -3.54
N ALA A 271 20.63 -4.35 -4.69
CA ALA A 271 21.59 -4.83 -5.67
C ALA A 271 23.04 -4.72 -5.17
N SER A 272 23.37 -3.64 -4.47
CA SER A 272 24.73 -3.38 -3.96
C SER A 272 25.11 -4.35 -2.84
N ILE A 273 24.16 -4.69 -1.95
CA ILE A 273 24.39 -5.53 -0.77
C ILE A 273 24.03 -7.01 -0.98
N LYS A 274 23.81 -7.41 -2.23
CA LYS A 274 23.39 -8.79 -2.53
C LYS A 274 24.39 -9.82 -1.99
N LYS A 275 25.69 -9.56 -2.13
CA LYS A 275 26.76 -10.43 -1.60
C LYS A 275 26.76 -10.46 -0.07
N ASP A 276 26.49 -9.33 0.58
CA ASP A 276 26.38 -9.28 2.04
C ASP A 276 25.23 -10.17 2.54
N ILE A 277 24.12 -10.26 1.81
CA ILE A 277 23.01 -11.19 2.14
C ILE A 277 23.46 -12.65 1.99
N GLU A 278 24.28 -12.97 0.99
CA GLU A 278 24.82 -14.32 0.78
C GLU A 278 25.80 -14.72 1.90
N GLU A 279 26.64 -13.77 2.34
CA GLU A 279 27.69 -14.00 3.34
C GLU A 279 27.18 -13.93 4.79
N HIS A 280 26.37 -12.92 5.11
CA HIS A 280 25.90 -12.64 6.48
C HIS A 280 24.45 -13.03 6.74
N ARG A 281 23.77 -13.60 5.74
CA ARG A 281 22.33 -13.91 5.73
C ARG A 281 21.47 -12.64 5.83
N LEU A 282 20.19 -12.77 5.50
CA LEU A 282 19.24 -11.65 5.58
C LEU A 282 19.23 -10.99 6.98
N THR A 283 19.33 -11.80 8.04
CA THR A 283 19.25 -11.27 9.41
C THR A 283 20.47 -10.43 9.80
N GLY A 284 21.69 -10.83 9.39
CA GLY A 284 22.89 -10.03 9.66
C GLY A 284 22.84 -8.68 8.96
N VAL A 285 22.45 -8.68 7.69
CA VAL A 285 22.25 -7.46 6.89
C VAL A 285 21.16 -6.56 7.49
N ALA A 286 20.03 -7.15 7.91
CA ALA A 286 18.93 -6.41 8.52
C ALA A 286 19.37 -5.67 9.79
N TRP A 287 20.16 -6.31 10.65
CA TRP A 287 20.72 -5.68 11.84
C TRP A 287 21.76 -4.61 11.52
N ALA A 288 22.64 -4.84 10.56
CA ALA A 288 23.63 -3.85 10.14
C ALA A 288 22.95 -2.56 9.64
N ILE A 289 21.89 -2.69 8.82
CA ILE A 289 21.12 -1.53 8.36
C ILE A 289 20.36 -0.87 9.53
N ALA A 290 19.73 -1.65 10.41
CA ALA A 290 19.03 -1.11 11.58
C ALA A 290 19.96 -0.36 12.55
N GLN A 291 21.24 -0.73 12.60
CA GLN A 291 22.28 -0.06 13.37
C GLN A 291 22.92 1.12 12.63
N GLY A 292 22.44 1.46 11.42
CA GLY A 292 22.95 2.59 10.65
C GLY A 292 24.27 2.32 9.93
N LYS A 293 24.65 1.06 9.68
CA LYS A 293 25.91 0.73 9.01
C LYS A 293 25.86 0.84 7.47
N LEU A 294 24.77 1.33 6.90
CA LEU A 294 24.61 1.49 5.45
C LEU A 294 25.08 2.88 5.02
N TYR A 295 25.94 2.94 4.01
CA TYR A 295 26.54 4.20 3.54
C TYR A 295 26.46 4.36 2.03
N HIS A 296 26.37 5.62 1.60
CA HIS A 296 26.55 6.03 0.22
C HIS A 296 28.04 6.18 -0.09
N ARG A 297 28.56 5.40 -1.04
CA ARG A 297 29.98 5.30 -1.38
C ARG A 297 30.59 6.63 -1.87
N PRO A 298 29.95 7.39 -2.78
CA PRO A 298 30.49 8.67 -3.27
C PRO A 298 30.59 9.75 -2.19
N THR A 299 29.54 9.94 -1.38
CA THR A 299 29.49 11.06 -0.42
C THR A 299 29.94 10.66 0.99
N LYS A 300 30.04 9.35 1.28
CA LYS A 300 30.26 8.80 2.62
C LYS A 300 29.14 9.14 3.62
N GLU A 301 28.01 9.65 3.15
CA GLU A 301 26.85 9.91 3.99
C GLU A 301 26.21 8.58 4.44
N GLN A 302 25.81 8.54 5.72
CA GLN A 302 25.06 7.44 6.30
C GLN A 302 23.64 7.42 5.73
N ILE A 303 23.12 6.23 5.47
CA ILE A 303 21.74 6.02 5.00
C ILE A 303 20.96 5.35 6.13
N ILE A 304 20.01 6.10 6.67
CA ILE A 304 19.08 5.60 7.67
C ILE A 304 17.85 5.10 6.94
N TRP A 305 17.42 3.88 7.27
CA TRP A 305 16.17 3.34 6.74
C TRP A 305 14.99 4.22 7.16
N VAL A 306 14.15 4.59 6.20
CA VAL A 306 12.88 5.25 6.47
C VAL A 306 11.73 4.41 5.93
N ALA A 307 10.66 4.32 6.71
CA ALA A 307 9.47 3.59 6.33
C ALA A 307 8.58 4.46 5.42
N LEU A 308 8.38 4.01 4.18
CA LEU A 308 7.53 4.66 3.17
C LEU A 308 6.52 3.66 2.59
N GLU A 309 5.50 4.18 1.93
CA GLU A 309 4.35 3.42 1.46
C GLU A 309 4.73 2.51 0.27
N GLN A 310 4.51 1.21 0.45
CA GLN A 310 4.56 0.20 -0.59
C GLN A 310 3.17 -0.33 -0.91
N VAL A 311 2.85 -0.46 -2.20
CA VAL A 311 1.56 -0.95 -2.69
C VAL A 311 1.74 -2.12 -3.62
N TYR A 312 0.86 -3.12 -3.50
CA TYR A 312 0.68 -4.13 -4.54
C TYR A 312 -0.46 -3.71 -5.48
N PRO A 313 -0.18 -3.41 -6.76
CA PRO A 313 -1.20 -2.89 -7.67
C PRO A 313 -2.18 -3.98 -8.15
N LEU A 314 -3.42 -3.94 -7.67
CA LEU A 314 -4.49 -4.84 -8.12
C LEU A 314 -5.31 -4.24 -9.26
N SER A 315 -5.80 -3.01 -9.08
CA SER A 315 -6.68 -2.37 -10.06
C SER A 315 -5.94 -1.93 -11.31
N ARG A 316 -6.70 -1.72 -12.40
CA ARG A 316 -6.12 -1.21 -13.65
C ARG A 316 -5.50 0.18 -13.46
N ARG A 317 -6.12 1.05 -12.66
CA ARG A 317 -5.56 2.39 -12.39
C ARG A 317 -4.24 2.31 -11.64
N MET A 318 -4.12 1.45 -10.62
CA MET A 318 -2.85 1.25 -9.93
C MET A 318 -1.79 0.60 -10.81
N LYS A 319 -2.16 -0.38 -11.64
CA LYS A 319 -1.22 -0.97 -12.60
C LYS A 319 -0.71 0.06 -13.62
N ASN A 320 -1.58 0.94 -14.10
CA ASN A 320 -1.21 2.02 -15.01
C ASN A 320 -0.29 3.06 -14.36
N TYR A 321 -0.42 3.31 -13.05
CA TYR A 321 0.47 4.19 -12.30
C TYR A 321 1.93 3.72 -12.39
N PHE A 322 2.17 2.42 -12.27
CA PHE A 322 3.48 1.78 -12.41
C PHE A 322 3.89 1.58 -13.89
N GLY A 323 3.58 2.55 -14.75
CA GLY A 323 3.86 2.53 -16.18
C GLY A 323 5.29 2.92 -16.56
N GLN A 324 5.46 3.34 -17.81
CA GLN A 324 6.76 3.68 -18.39
C GLN A 324 7.44 4.85 -17.66
N GLU A 325 6.72 5.95 -17.43
CA GLU A 325 7.28 7.14 -16.76
C GLU A 325 7.74 6.85 -15.33
N TYR A 326 6.96 6.07 -14.57
CA TYR A 326 7.38 5.56 -13.25
C TYR A 326 8.71 4.80 -13.39
N THR A 327 8.77 3.85 -14.34
CA THR A 327 9.95 3.02 -14.57
C THR A 327 11.18 3.84 -14.96
N GLU A 328 11.01 4.89 -15.77
CA GLU A 328 12.10 5.80 -16.17
C GLU A 328 12.70 6.53 -14.96
N ILE A 329 11.86 7.03 -14.04
CA ILE A 329 12.33 7.68 -12.81
C ILE A 329 13.03 6.67 -11.89
N VAL A 330 12.48 5.45 -11.76
CA VAL A 330 13.13 4.38 -10.98
C VAL A 330 14.51 4.07 -11.54
N MET A 331 14.63 3.89 -12.87
CA MET A 331 15.89 3.52 -13.51
C MET A 331 16.91 4.66 -13.51
N ARG A 332 16.47 5.92 -13.53
CA ARG A 332 17.36 7.08 -13.36
C ARG A 332 18.05 7.09 -12.00
N ASN A 333 17.35 6.61 -10.97
CA ASN A 333 17.83 6.53 -9.59
C ASN A 333 18.38 5.14 -9.22
N TYR A 334 18.57 4.26 -10.22
CA TYR A 334 19.11 2.92 -10.01
C TYR A 334 20.64 2.90 -10.19
N HIS A 335 21.36 2.92 -9.07
CA HIS A 335 22.82 2.95 -8.98
C HIS A 335 23.37 1.79 -8.13
N PRO A 336 23.45 0.57 -8.68
CA PRO A 336 23.73 -0.67 -7.92
C PRO A 336 25.17 -0.84 -7.43
N LYS A 337 25.99 0.21 -7.46
CA LYS A 337 27.40 0.21 -7.00
C LYS A 337 27.66 1.24 -5.89
N ASP A 338 26.66 2.07 -5.60
CA ASP A 338 26.86 3.28 -4.81
C ASP A 338 26.61 3.04 -3.32
N TYR A 339 26.26 1.83 -2.92
CA TYR A 339 25.92 1.50 -1.54
C TYR A 339 26.81 0.38 -1.00
N PHE A 340 27.05 0.38 0.30
CA PHE A 340 27.74 -0.70 1.01
C PHE A 340 27.43 -0.66 2.50
N ILE A 341 27.63 -1.80 3.16
CA ILE A 341 27.61 -1.91 4.61
C ILE A 341 29.04 -1.80 5.13
N ASP A 342 29.26 -0.93 6.11
CA ASP A 342 30.53 -0.79 6.80
C ASP A 342 30.63 -1.82 7.93
N TRP A 343 31.05 -3.04 7.58
CA TRP A 343 31.16 -4.15 8.55
C TRP A 343 32.28 -3.95 9.57
N ASP A 344 33.30 -3.18 9.22
CA ASP A 344 34.51 -2.95 10.03
C ASP A 344 34.42 -1.68 10.91
N ASP A 345 33.27 -0.99 10.91
CA ASP A 345 33.03 0.26 11.66
C ASP A 345 34.09 1.34 11.37
N THR A 346 34.55 1.43 10.12
CA THR A 346 35.59 2.39 9.70
C THR A 346 35.11 3.83 9.62
N LEU A 347 33.80 4.01 9.40
CA LEU A 347 33.11 5.30 9.29
C LEU A 347 32.31 5.65 10.55
N THR A 348 32.13 4.69 11.47
CA THR A 348 31.45 4.88 12.75
C THR A 348 32.48 5.31 13.81
N LYS A 349 32.87 6.60 13.82
CA LYS A 349 33.74 7.21 14.85
C LYS A 349 33.10 8.39 15.53
#